data_AF-K0TQF9-F1
#
_entry.id   AF-K0TQF9-F1
#
_cell.length_a   1.000
_cell.length_b   1.000
_cell.length_c   1.000
_cell.angle_alpha   90.00
_cell.angle_beta   90.00
_cell.angle_gamma   90.00
#
_symmetry.space_group_name_H-M   'P 1'
#
loop_
_entity.id
_entity.type
_entity.pdbx_description
1 polymer ?
#
loop_
_entity_poly.entity_id
_entity_poly.type
_entity_poly.pdbx_seq_one_letter_code
_entity_poly.pdbx_strand_id
1 'polypeptide(L)'
;MAGGLESLDSRKEAITHTILSLQRKRQGELAHLYLADGSAPITGRSFGAPTSAKGEVVFNTGMVGYPEALTDPSYRGQILVLTFPLIGNYGVPDTELRDAYGLPEYFESNQIHIAGLVVSGYSWEHSHWAAHQALSKWLKDNGIPGIYGVDTRALTKKIREMGALLGNLVVVSDGGVT
;
A
#
# COMPACT_ATOMS: atom_id res chain seq x y z
N MET A 1 -3.52 -17.28 52.15
CA MET A 1 -4.36 -17.24 50.94
C MET A 1 -4.05 -15.98 50.14
N ALA A 2 -2.92 -15.94 49.41
CA ALA A 2 -2.51 -14.73 48.66
C ALA A 2 -1.78 -15.00 47.33
N GLY A 3 -1.51 -16.26 46.95
CA GLY A 3 -0.69 -16.57 45.75
C GLY A 3 -1.45 -16.69 44.42
N GLY A 4 -2.78 -16.52 44.41
CA GLY A 4 -3.60 -16.70 43.20
C GLY A 4 -3.70 -15.47 42.30
N LEU A 5 -3.72 -14.27 42.90
CA LEU A 5 -3.98 -13.00 42.20
C LEU A 5 -2.75 -12.49 41.41
N GLU A 6 -1.54 -12.63 41.95
CA GLU A 6 -0.29 -12.22 41.24
C GLU A 6 -0.02 -13.03 39.96
N SER A 7 -0.50 -14.29 39.91
CA SER A 7 -0.30 -15.17 38.75
C SER A 7 -1.20 -14.86 37.56
N LEU A 8 -2.33 -14.19 37.79
CA LEU A 8 -3.32 -13.86 36.76
C LEU A 8 -3.01 -12.51 36.10
N ASP A 9 -2.48 -11.53 36.84
CA ASP A 9 -2.06 -10.24 36.27
C ASP A 9 -0.86 -10.39 35.34
N SER A 10 0.14 -11.18 35.74
CA SER A 10 1.33 -11.46 34.91
C SER A 10 0.96 -12.12 33.56
N ARG A 11 -0.09 -12.95 33.54
CA ARG A 11 -0.60 -13.58 32.31
C ARG A 11 -1.38 -12.60 31.43
N LYS A 12 -2.15 -11.68 32.02
CA LYS A 12 -2.86 -10.62 31.28
C LYS A 12 -1.88 -9.64 30.62
N GLU A 13 -0.81 -9.27 31.31
CA GLU A 13 0.23 -8.41 30.76
C GLU A 13 0.98 -9.08 29.59
N ALA A 14 1.36 -10.36 29.73
CA ALA A 14 2.01 -11.12 28.67
C ALA A 14 1.11 -11.27 27.42
N ILE A 15 -0.19 -11.53 27.62
CA ILE A 15 -1.16 -11.59 26.52
C ILE A 15 -1.33 -10.21 25.88
N THR A 16 -1.40 -9.15 26.68
CA THR A 16 -1.53 -7.77 26.18
C THR A 16 -0.30 -7.36 25.37
N HIS A 17 0.90 -7.63 25.87
CA HIS A 17 2.15 -7.43 25.13
C HIS A 17 2.22 -8.26 23.84
N THR A 18 1.72 -9.49 23.87
CA THR A 18 1.68 -10.36 22.67
C THR A 18 0.66 -9.83 21.65
N ILE A 19 -0.52 -9.40 22.08
CA ILE A 19 -1.54 -8.80 21.21
C ILE A 19 -1.04 -7.47 20.64
N LEU A 20 -0.45 -6.59 21.46
CA LEU A 20 0.10 -5.31 21.02
C LEU A 20 1.29 -5.52 20.08
N SER A 21 2.16 -6.50 20.33
CA SER A 21 3.28 -6.82 19.42
C SER A 21 2.80 -7.45 18.12
N LEU A 22 1.75 -8.27 18.13
CA LEU A 22 1.09 -8.79 16.92
C LEU A 22 0.35 -7.69 16.14
N GLN A 23 -0.33 -6.78 16.84
CA GLN A 23 -0.97 -5.61 16.24
C GLN A 23 0.08 -4.66 15.65
N ARG A 24 1.21 -4.46 16.33
CA ARG A 24 2.35 -3.67 15.85
C ARG A 24 3.07 -4.35 14.68
N LYS A 25 3.18 -5.69 14.65
CA LYS A 25 3.66 -6.45 13.49
C LYS A 25 2.71 -6.38 12.29
N ARG A 26 1.39 -6.29 12.53
CA ARG A 26 0.38 -6.11 11.48
C ARG A 26 0.32 -4.68 10.96
N GLN A 27 0.71 -3.72 11.78
CA GLN A 27 0.73 -2.32 11.45
C GLN A 27 2.10 -1.99 10.84
N GLY A 28 2.20 -2.03 9.51
CA GLY A 28 3.44 -1.75 8.78
C GLY A 28 4.11 -0.41 9.16
N GLU A 29 5.37 -0.24 8.75
CA GLU A 29 6.20 0.93 9.05
C GLU A 29 5.47 2.24 8.76
N LEU A 30 5.79 3.31 9.48
CA LEU A 30 5.18 4.62 9.20
C LEU A 30 5.57 5.06 7.79
N ALA A 31 4.64 5.70 7.09
CA ALA A 31 4.91 6.28 5.79
C ALA A 31 4.25 7.66 5.66
N HIS A 32 4.93 8.55 4.94
CA HIS A 32 4.50 9.91 4.72
C HIS A 32 4.50 10.23 3.23
N LEU A 33 3.41 10.80 2.73
CA LEU A 33 3.35 11.43 1.42
C LEU A 33 3.47 12.95 1.61
N TYR A 34 4.60 13.49 1.19
CA TYR A 34 4.83 14.93 1.10
C TYR A 34 4.35 15.42 -0.26
N LEU A 35 3.66 16.56 -0.27
CA LEU A 35 3.20 17.22 -1.49
C LEU A 35 3.97 18.53 -1.69
N ALA A 36 4.22 18.89 -2.95
CA ALA A 36 4.95 20.12 -3.29
C ALA A 36 4.19 21.41 -2.94
N ASP A 37 2.91 21.35 -2.59
CA ASP A 37 2.11 22.49 -2.12
C ASP A 37 2.51 22.99 -0.72
N GLY A 38 3.44 22.29 -0.04
CA GLY A 38 3.91 22.64 1.30
C GLY A 38 2.90 22.31 2.41
N SER A 39 1.84 21.58 2.09
CA SER A 39 0.89 21.11 3.10
C SER A 39 1.52 20.09 4.05
N ALA A 40 0.88 19.92 5.22
CA ALA A 40 1.31 18.92 6.18
C ALA A 40 1.36 17.51 5.55
N PRO A 41 2.37 16.68 5.89
CA PRO A 41 2.53 15.37 5.29
C PRO A 41 1.33 14.48 5.57
N ILE A 42 0.86 13.81 4.52
CA ILE A 42 -0.22 12.83 4.63
C ILE A 42 0.38 11.56 5.20
N THR A 43 -0.09 11.17 6.39
CA THR A 43 0.49 10.05 7.15
C THR A 43 -0.35 8.79 6.99
N GLY A 44 0.33 7.67 6.86
CA GLY A 44 -0.27 6.34 6.77
C GLY A 44 0.75 5.28 7.17
N ARG A 45 0.50 4.04 6.74
CA ARG A 45 1.38 2.89 7.00
C ARG A 45 1.83 2.25 5.71
N SER A 46 3.07 1.78 5.69
CA SER A 46 3.65 1.08 4.56
C SER A 46 3.09 -0.34 4.45
N PHE A 47 2.77 -0.75 3.23
CA PHE A 47 2.48 -2.15 2.89
C PHE A 47 3.27 -2.64 1.66
N GLY A 48 3.91 -1.74 0.92
CA GLY A 48 4.77 -2.07 -0.23
C GLY A 48 6.24 -2.29 0.17
N ALA A 49 7.14 -2.04 -0.77
CA ALA A 49 8.58 -2.06 -0.54
C ALA A 49 9.02 -0.99 0.47
N PRO A 50 10.05 -1.25 1.30
CA PRO A 50 10.61 -0.29 2.25
C PRO A 50 11.55 0.69 1.53
N THR A 51 11.02 1.38 0.51
CA THR A 51 11.74 2.33 -0.34
C THR A 51 10.99 3.66 -0.37
N SER A 52 11.65 4.72 -0.84
CA SER A 52 11.00 6.00 -1.10
C SER A 52 10.83 6.21 -2.60
N ALA A 53 9.77 6.93 -2.98
CA ALA A 53 9.48 7.23 -4.38
C ALA A 53 9.07 8.69 -4.56
N LYS A 54 9.52 9.28 -5.66
CA LYS A 54 9.13 10.62 -6.09
C LYS A 54 8.38 10.51 -7.40
N GLY A 55 7.38 11.34 -7.59
CA GLY A 55 6.57 11.32 -8.81
C GLY A 55 5.46 12.35 -8.79
N GLU A 56 4.78 12.49 -9.92
CA GLU A 56 3.51 13.22 -9.97
C GLU A 56 2.42 12.39 -9.27
N VAL A 57 1.66 13.02 -8.39
CA VAL A 57 0.56 12.38 -7.67
C VAL A 57 -0.70 12.52 -8.51
N VAL A 58 -1.18 11.39 -9.02
CA VAL A 58 -2.40 11.31 -9.82
C VAL A 58 -3.43 10.45 -9.10
N PHE A 59 -4.70 10.61 -9.43
CA PHE A 59 -5.76 9.74 -8.91
C PHE A 59 -6.48 9.01 -10.03
N ASN A 60 -6.93 7.79 -9.73
CA ASN A 60 -7.76 7.00 -10.63
C ASN A 60 -9.08 6.63 -9.93
N THR A 61 -10.20 6.87 -10.65
CA THR A 61 -11.56 6.63 -10.19
C THR A 61 -12.07 5.21 -10.49
N GLY A 62 -11.25 4.36 -11.09
CA GLY A 62 -11.54 2.95 -11.30
C GLY A 62 -11.80 2.24 -9.97
N MET A 63 -12.92 1.52 -9.90
CA MET A 63 -13.31 0.75 -8.71
C MET A 63 -12.71 -0.66 -8.68
N VAL A 64 -12.32 -1.15 -9.86
CA VAL A 64 -11.77 -2.49 -10.10
C VAL A 64 -10.58 -2.37 -11.06
N GLY A 65 -9.85 -3.45 -11.24
CA GLY A 65 -8.72 -3.52 -12.15
C GLY A 65 -7.46 -2.81 -11.64
N TYR A 66 -7.14 -2.95 -10.35
CA TYR A 66 -5.89 -2.39 -9.83
C TYR A 66 -4.65 -3.09 -10.40
N PRO A 67 -4.59 -4.42 -10.64
CA PRO A 67 -3.41 -5.02 -11.28
C PRO A 67 -3.14 -4.44 -12.68
N GLU A 68 -4.19 -4.24 -13.46
CA GLU A 68 -4.17 -3.64 -14.79
C GLU A 68 -3.74 -2.18 -14.71
N ALA A 69 -4.34 -1.39 -13.81
CA ALA A 69 -3.95 0.00 -13.60
C ALA A 69 -2.49 0.17 -13.14
N LEU A 70 -1.96 -0.78 -12.36
CA LEU A 70 -0.57 -0.76 -11.88
C LEU A 70 0.43 -1.09 -13.00
N THR A 71 0.00 -1.86 -14.01
CA THR A 71 0.81 -2.28 -15.14
C THR A 71 0.60 -1.42 -16.39
N ASP A 72 -0.30 -0.44 -16.36
CA ASP A 72 -0.47 0.50 -17.47
C ASP A 72 0.77 1.43 -17.61
N PRO A 73 1.45 1.41 -18.78
CA PRO A 73 2.63 2.24 -19.05
C PRO A 73 2.40 3.75 -18.90
N SER A 74 1.14 4.21 -18.97
CA SER A 74 0.76 5.62 -18.85
C SER A 74 1.06 6.21 -17.47
N TYR A 75 1.11 5.38 -16.42
CA TYR A 75 1.42 5.82 -15.06
C TYR A 75 2.91 5.83 -14.72
N ARG A 76 3.79 5.70 -15.73
CA ARG A 76 5.22 5.59 -15.49
C ARG A 76 5.76 6.81 -14.73
N GLY A 77 6.36 6.57 -13.56
CA GLY A 77 6.93 7.62 -12.71
C GLY A 77 5.90 8.38 -11.86
N GLN A 78 4.64 7.95 -11.85
CA GLN A 78 3.57 8.59 -11.09
C GLN A 78 3.26 7.85 -9.79
N ILE A 79 2.87 8.58 -8.75
CA ILE A 79 2.34 8.04 -7.51
C ILE A 79 0.83 7.95 -7.68
N LEU A 80 0.31 6.72 -7.77
CA LEU A 80 -1.09 6.46 -8.07
C LEU A 80 -1.93 6.43 -6.79
N VAL A 81 -2.96 7.28 -6.74
CA VAL A 81 -3.97 7.30 -5.69
C VAL A 81 -5.22 6.57 -6.18
N LEU A 82 -5.56 5.45 -5.57
CA LEU A 82 -6.81 4.75 -5.87
C LEU A 82 -7.93 5.31 -5.00
N THR A 83 -9.03 5.74 -5.63
CA THR A 83 -10.16 6.30 -4.89
C THR A 83 -11.03 5.24 -4.22
N PHE A 84 -11.00 4.00 -4.72
CA PHE A 84 -11.77 2.91 -4.12
C PHE A 84 -11.13 2.47 -2.80
N PRO A 85 -11.90 2.35 -1.70
CA PRO A 85 -11.32 2.18 -0.37
C PRO A 85 -10.86 0.75 -0.06
N LEU A 86 -11.31 -0.27 -0.80
CA LEU A 86 -10.97 -1.67 -0.54
C LEU A 86 -10.01 -2.19 -1.62
N ILE A 87 -8.70 -2.03 -1.40
CA ILE A 87 -7.67 -2.44 -2.35
C ILE A 87 -6.94 -3.69 -1.85
N GLY A 88 -6.65 -4.63 -2.76
CA GLY A 88 -5.97 -5.89 -2.45
C GLY A 88 -6.92 -7.07 -2.15
N ASN A 89 -8.23 -6.85 -2.17
CA ASN A 89 -9.24 -7.84 -1.82
C ASN A 89 -9.27 -9.07 -2.74
N TYR A 90 -8.91 -8.94 -4.02
CA TYR A 90 -8.82 -10.06 -4.95
C TYR A 90 -7.38 -10.47 -5.27
N GLY A 91 -6.40 -9.98 -4.51
CA GLY A 91 -5.00 -10.34 -4.67
C GLY A 91 -4.44 -9.89 -6.01
N VAL A 92 -3.39 -10.56 -6.47
CA VAL A 92 -2.76 -10.37 -7.78
C VAL A 92 -2.78 -11.71 -8.51
N PRO A 93 -3.22 -11.75 -9.78
CA PRO A 93 -3.21 -12.97 -10.58
C PRO A 93 -1.78 -13.41 -10.91
N ASP A 94 -1.65 -14.61 -11.47
CA ASP A 94 -0.35 -15.15 -11.84
C ASP A 94 0.30 -14.29 -12.95
N THR A 95 1.47 -13.72 -12.64
CA THR A 95 2.26 -12.84 -13.50
C THR A 95 2.97 -13.58 -14.63
N GLU A 96 3.05 -14.91 -14.58
CA GLU A 96 3.74 -15.73 -15.59
C GLU A 96 2.80 -16.20 -16.70
N LEU A 97 1.48 -16.16 -16.50
CA LEU A 97 0.50 -16.57 -17.50
C LEU A 97 0.55 -15.69 -18.75
N ARG A 98 0.46 -16.34 -19.91
CA ARG A 98 0.53 -15.72 -21.23
C ARG A 98 -0.63 -16.18 -22.09
N ASP A 99 -1.17 -15.25 -22.87
CA ASP A 99 -2.21 -15.52 -23.85
C ASP A 99 -1.66 -16.22 -25.10
N ALA A 100 -2.54 -16.48 -26.08
CA ALA A 100 -2.19 -17.12 -27.34
C ALA A 100 -1.16 -16.32 -28.19
N TYR A 101 -0.98 -15.03 -27.89
CA TYR A 101 -0.04 -14.14 -28.58
C TYR A 101 1.26 -13.92 -27.79
N GLY A 102 1.41 -14.57 -26.63
CA GLY A 102 2.58 -14.42 -25.76
C GLY A 102 2.57 -13.15 -24.91
N LEU A 103 1.42 -12.48 -24.77
CA LEU A 103 1.24 -11.30 -23.92
C LEU A 103 0.77 -11.71 -22.52
N PRO A 104 1.04 -10.93 -21.46
CA PRO A 104 0.50 -11.20 -20.12
C PRO A 104 -1.03 -11.35 -20.15
N GLU A 105 -1.55 -12.45 -19.60
CA GLU A 105 -2.99 -12.74 -19.70
C GLU A 105 -3.87 -11.79 -18.88
N TYR A 106 -3.35 -11.29 -17.76
CA TYR A 106 -4.10 -10.50 -16.77
C TYR A 106 -3.52 -9.09 -16.52
N PHE A 107 -2.58 -8.63 -17.35
CA PHE A 107 -1.86 -7.38 -17.14
C PHE A 107 -1.71 -6.60 -18.43
N GLU A 108 -1.66 -5.27 -18.33
CA GLU A 108 -1.53 -4.37 -19.49
C GLU A 108 -0.08 -4.28 -20.00
N SER A 109 0.88 -4.75 -19.20
CA SER A 109 2.28 -4.84 -19.59
C SER A 109 3.06 -5.85 -18.74
N ASN A 110 4.33 -6.03 -19.06
CA ASN A 110 5.22 -7.00 -18.40
C ASN A 110 5.71 -6.58 -17.01
N GLN A 111 5.42 -5.37 -16.55
CA GLN A 111 5.96 -4.85 -15.29
C GLN A 111 5.03 -3.82 -14.63
N ILE A 112 5.26 -3.54 -13.35
CA ILE A 112 4.61 -2.42 -12.66
C ILE A 112 5.25 -1.11 -13.14
N HIS A 113 4.42 -0.13 -13.52
CA HIS A 113 4.88 1.17 -14.04
C HIS A 113 4.78 2.31 -13.04
N ILE A 114 3.86 2.23 -12.08
CA ILE A 114 3.70 3.25 -11.04
C ILE A 114 4.99 3.39 -10.19
N ALA A 115 5.28 4.61 -9.75
CA ALA A 115 6.38 4.87 -8.81
C ALA A 115 5.99 4.55 -7.36
N GLY A 116 4.70 4.63 -7.02
CA GLY A 116 4.19 4.32 -5.69
C GLY A 116 2.68 4.25 -5.66
N LEU A 117 2.12 3.59 -4.64
CA LEU A 117 0.69 3.37 -4.50
C LEU A 117 0.14 3.98 -3.21
N VAL A 118 -0.96 4.72 -3.31
CA VAL A 118 -1.66 5.35 -2.17
C VAL A 118 -3.10 4.85 -2.13
N VAL A 119 -3.49 4.25 -1.01
CA VAL A 119 -4.83 3.68 -0.82
C VAL A 119 -5.44 4.09 0.53
N SER A 120 -6.77 4.06 0.62
CA SER A 120 -7.44 4.30 1.89
C SER A 120 -7.42 3.06 2.77
N GLY A 121 -7.93 1.93 2.30
CA GLY A 121 -7.87 0.64 2.99
C GLY A 121 -7.13 -0.42 2.18
N TYR A 122 -6.33 -1.22 2.88
CA TYR A 122 -5.65 -2.38 2.32
C TYR A 122 -6.20 -3.67 2.94
N SER A 123 -6.64 -4.59 2.10
CA SER A 123 -7.06 -5.93 2.50
C SER A 123 -5.85 -6.86 2.59
N TRP A 124 -5.51 -7.28 3.81
CA TRP A 124 -4.41 -8.22 4.07
C TRP A 124 -4.71 -9.64 3.58
N GLU A 125 -5.97 -10.03 3.67
CA GLU A 125 -6.49 -11.29 3.17
C GLU A 125 -7.16 -11.04 1.82
N HIS A 126 -6.75 -11.81 0.83
CA HIS A 126 -7.34 -11.79 -0.51
C HIS A 126 -8.17 -13.05 -0.74
N SER A 127 -9.26 -12.91 -1.49
CA SER A 127 -10.13 -14.03 -1.87
C SER A 127 -10.65 -13.81 -3.28
N HIS A 128 -10.05 -14.53 -4.23
CA HIS A 128 -10.47 -14.58 -5.62
C HIS A 128 -9.94 -15.85 -6.27
N TRP A 129 -10.70 -16.44 -7.19
CA TRP A 129 -10.34 -17.71 -7.83
C TRP A 129 -9.03 -17.62 -8.64
N ALA A 130 -8.75 -16.44 -9.20
CA ALA A 130 -7.53 -16.17 -9.97
C ALA A 130 -6.37 -15.62 -9.12
N ALA A 131 -6.53 -15.45 -7.80
CA ALA A 131 -5.48 -14.86 -6.98
C ALA A 131 -4.31 -15.83 -6.77
N HIS A 132 -3.11 -15.40 -7.12
CA HIS A 132 -1.87 -16.17 -6.91
C HIS A 132 -1.05 -15.64 -5.73
N GLN A 133 -1.01 -14.32 -5.54
CA GLN A 133 -0.27 -13.69 -4.45
C GLN A 133 -0.94 -12.45 -3.87
N ALA A 134 -0.51 -12.05 -2.68
CA ALA A 134 -0.95 -10.80 -2.07
C ALA A 134 -0.35 -9.58 -2.79
N LEU A 135 -1.13 -8.50 -2.90
CA LEU A 135 -0.68 -7.23 -3.48
C LEU A 135 0.53 -6.64 -2.75
N SER A 136 0.57 -6.70 -1.41
CA SER A 136 1.76 -6.28 -0.63
C SER A 136 3.03 -7.01 -1.07
N LYS A 137 2.95 -8.33 -1.30
CA LYS A 137 4.08 -9.12 -1.75
C LYS A 137 4.51 -8.71 -3.16
N TRP A 138 3.54 -8.55 -4.07
CA TRP A 138 3.82 -8.12 -5.44
C TRP A 138 4.53 -6.76 -5.52
N LEU A 139 4.08 -5.77 -4.73
CA LEU A 139 4.73 -4.46 -4.65
C LEU A 139 6.16 -4.56 -4.09
N LYS A 140 6.37 -5.36 -3.03
CA LYS A 140 7.69 -5.58 -2.43
C LYS A 140 8.66 -6.21 -3.41
N ASP A 141 8.23 -7.26 -4.10
CA ASP A 141 9.06 -7.99 -5.06
C ASP A 141 9.46 -7.09 -6.25
N ASN A 142 8.66 -6.07 -6.58
CA ASN A 142 8.94 -5.08 -7.63
C ASN A 142 9.56 -3.77 -7.12
N GLY A 143 9.90 -3.67 -5.83
CA GLY A 143 10.51 -2.46 -5.26
C GLY A 143 9.61 -1.24 -5.19
N ILE A 144 8.29 -1.42 -5.28
CA ILE A 144 7.30 -0.32 -5.30
C ILE A 144 6.79 -0.03 -3.89
N PRO A 145 6.95 1.21 -3.38
CA PRO A 145 6.39 1.59 -2.09
C PRO A 145 4.87 1.76 -2.17
N GLY A 146 4.21 1.43 -1.06
CA GLY A 146 2.75 1.52 -0.96
C GLY A 146 2.35 2.01 0.44
N ILE A 147 1.45 2.99 0.51
CA ILE A 147 0.91 3.57 1.74
C ILE A 147 -0.60 3.34 1.83
N TYR A 148 -1.06 2.87 2.99
CA TYR A 148 -2.48 2.68 3.31
C TYR A 148 -2.87 3.46 4.57
N GLY A 149 -4.18 3.60 4.80
CA GLY A 149 -4.72 4.38 5.92
C GLY A 149 -4.81 5.88 5.62
N VAL A 150 -4.79 6.25 4.34
CA VAL A 150 -4.83 7.65 3.89
C VAL A 150 -6.26 8.06 3.55
N ASP A 151 -6.64 9.32 3.83
CA ASP A 151 -7.86 9.89 3.27
C ASP A 151 -7.66 10.23 1.78
N THR A 152 -7.84 9.22 0.93
CA THR A 152 -7.70 9.37 -0.53
C THR A 152 -8.76 10.29 -1.13
N ARG A 153 -9.90 10.49 -0.46
CA ARG A 153 -10.95 11.41 -0.92
C ARG A 153 -10.53 12.87 -0.71
N ALA A 154 -9.98 13.21 0.46
CA ALA A 154 -9.42 14.53 0.71
C ALA A 154 -8.24 14.81 -0.24
N LEU A 155 -7.36 13.83 -0.44
CA LEU A 155 -6.24 13.94 -1.38
C LEU A 155 -6.72 14.15 -2.82
N THR A 156 -7.74 13.41 -3.27
CA THR A 156 -8.31 13.55 -4.62
C THR A 156 -8.91 14.94 -4.83
N LYS A 157 -9.61 15.49 -3.84
CA LYS A 157 -10.14 16.87 -3.93
C LYS A 157 -9.01 17.87 -4.11
N LYS A 158 -7.95 17.75 -3.31
CA LYS A 158 -6.77 18.61 -3.40
C LYS A 158 -6.11 18.54 -4.78
N ILE A 159 -5.88 17.34 -5.33
CA ILE A 159 -5.30 17.16 -6.66
C ILE A 159 -6.20 17.80 -7.74
N ARG A 160 -7.53 17.67 -7.61
CA ARG A 160 -8.48 18.30 -8.55
C ARG A 160 -8.45 19.83 -8.51
N GLU A 161 -8.22 20.43 -7.34
CA GLU A 161 -8.19 21.88 -7.16
C GLU A 161 -6.85 22.48 -7.62
N MET A 162 -5.75 21.79 -7.36
CA MET A 162 -4.39 22.28 -7.61
C MET A 162 -3.80 21.83 -8.96
N GLY A 163 -4.38 20.81 -9.60
CA GLY A 163 -3.84 20.18 -10.80
C GLY A 163 -2.70 19.21 -10.47
N ALA A 164 -1.74 19.11 -11.39
CA ALA A 164 -0.57 18.23 -11.26
C ALA A 164 0.26 18.60 -10.02
N LEU A 165 0.30 17.70 -9.04
CA LEU A 165 1.07 17.89 -7.80
C LEU A 165 2.24 16.91 -7.77
N LEU A 166 3.45 17.42 -7.55
CA LEU A 166 4.59 16.56 -7.26
C LEU A 166 4.49 16.04 -5.82
N GLY A 167 4.83 14.76 -5.64
CA GLY A 167 4.82 14.08 -4.36
C GLY A 167 6.11 13.30 -4.11
N ASN A 168 6.40 13.14 -2.83
CA ASN A 168 7.48 12.30 -2.32
C ASN A 168 6.90 11.36 -1.26
N LEU A 169 6.83 10.08 -1.58
CA LEU A 169 6.41 9.01 -0.68
C LEU A 169 7.65 8.48 0.06
N VAL A 170 7.66 8.61 1.37
CA VAL A 170 8.77 8.22 2.24
C VAL A 170 8.30 7.17 3.23
N VAL A 171 8.94 6.00 3.22
CA VAL A 171 8.76 4.96 4.25
C VAL A 171 9.78 5.21 5.35
N VAL A 172 9.30 5.36 6.59
CA VAL A 172 10.11 5.59 7.78
C VAL A 172 10.54 4.22 8.31
N SER A 173 11.69 3.74 7.85
CA SER A 173 12.39 2.64 8.50
C SER A 173 13.12 3.15 9.74
N ASP A 174 13.16 2.35 10.82
CA ASP A 174 13.86 2.68 12.08
C ASP A 174 15.41 2.74 11.94
N GLY A 175 15.92 2.89 10.71
CA GLY A 175 17.34 2.85 10.38
C GLY A 175 17.73 3.96 9.40
N GLY A 176 17.77 5.20 9.90
CA GLY A 176 18.54 6.29 9.30
C GLY A 176 17.98 6.86 8.00
N VAL A 177 17.62 8.15 8.06
CA VAL A 177 17.45 9.00 6.88
C VAL A 177 18.70 8.90 5.99
N THR A 178 18.54 8.53 4.73
CA THR A 178 19.48 8.83 3.63
C THR A 178 18.74 9.46 2.48
#